data_AF-A0A800MVB3-F1
#
_entry.id   AF-A0A800MVB3-F1
#
_cell.length_a   1.000
_cell.length_b   1.000
_cell.length_c   1.000
_cell.angle_alpha   90.00
_cell.angle_beta   90.00
_cell.angle_gamma   90.00
#
_symmetry.space_group_name_H-M   'P 1'
#
loop_
_entity.id
_entity.type
_entity.pdbx_description
1 polymer ?
#
loop_
_entity_poly.entity_id
_entity_poly.type
_entity_poly.pdbx_seq_one_letter_code
_entity_poly.pdbx_strand_id
1 'polypeptide(L)'
;MSNAVTATLFQFAGPVLITIYVAIESRRWPAKIHLLAIATALSGIFLLITNGSLDQILLSDKALWIGFLTALGFAFYTLQPVSLIKTWGTMTIIGWGMLIGGIVLYLLMPSFSFANMAGALNMGTLSMLISIIVISTLSFLLYIRSLKFLSPTETSLLSSIEPLVAALISFLWLNETFGSYQLLGGVFIIAGVLFLSLKDKEEEVSILQQKGA
;
A
#
# COMPACT_ATOMS: atom_id res chain seq x y z
N MET A 1 -1.31 -18.95 -13.01
CA MET A 1 -0.61 -17.70 -12.61
C MET A 1 -1.69 -16.78 -12.06
N SER A 2 -1.45 -16.14 -10.92
CA SER A 2 -2.40 -15.17 -10.35
C SER A 2 -2.43 -13.91 -11.22
N ASN A 3 -3.54 -13.18 -11.22
CA ASN A 3 -3.65 -11.90 -11.94
C ASN A 3 -3.40 -10.71 -10.99
N ALA A 4 -3.21 -9.53 -11.58
CA ALA A 4 -2.95 -8.30 -10.86
C ALA A 4 -4.05 -7.99 -9.82
N VAL A 5 -5.33 -8.18 -10.20
CA VAL A 5 -6.50 -8.01 -9.31
C VAL A 5 -6.34 -8.79 -8.01
N THR A 6 -6.01 -10.08 -8.09
CA THR A 6 -5.85 -10.94 -6.91
C THR A 6 -4.68 -10.49 -6.05
N ALA A 7 -3.54 -10.13 -6.66
CA ALA A 7 -2.37 -9.63 -5.93
C ALA A 7 -2.67 -8.32 -5.17
N THR A 8 -3.40 -7.41 -5.82
CA THR A 8 -3.79 -6.12 -5.23
C THR A 8 -4.74 -6.30 -4.05
N LEU A 9 -5.69 -7.24 -4.12
CA LEU A 9 -6.56 -7.56 -2.97
C LEU A 9 -5.77 -8.05 -1.76
N PHE A 10 -4.76 -8.91 -1.97
CA PHE A 10 -3.88 -9.35 -0.88
C PHE A 10 -3.02 -8.21 -0.32
N GLN A 11 -2.51 -7.32 -1.18
CA GLN A 11 -1.77 -6.15 -0.73
C GLN A 11 -2.60 -5.26 0.19
N PHE A 12 -3.88 -5.03 -0.14
CA PHE A 12 -4.78 -4.26 0.70
C PHE A 12 -5.31 -5.02 1.92
N ALA A 13 -5.04 -6.33 2.06
CA ALA A 13 -5.18 -7.00 3.36
C ALA A 13 -4.03 -6.64 4.33
N GLY A 14 -2.94 -6.04 3.83
CA GLY A 14 -1.80 -5.59 4.62
C GLY A 14 -2.13 -4.72 5.85
N PRO A 15 -2.98 -3.68 5.75
CA PRO A 15 -3.47 -2.90 6.88
C PRO A 15 -4.07 -3.73 8.03
N VAL A 16 -4.74 -4.85 7.73
CA VAL A 16 -5.26 -5.77 8.75
C VAL A 16 -4.11 -6.42 9.53
N LEU A 17 -3.09 -6.90 8.82
CA LEU A 17 -1.91 -7.51 9.43
C LEU A 17 -1.10 -6.49 10.23
N ILE A 18 -0.95 -5.27 9.72
CA ILE A 18 -0.31 -4.15 10.44
C ILE A 18 -1.07 -3.88 11.74
N THR A 19 -2.40 -3.77 11.67
CA THR A 19 -3.24 -3.52 12.85
C THR A 19 -3.12 -4.63 13.89
N ILE A 20 -3.15 -5.90 13.47
CA ILE A 20 -2.97 -7.05 14.36
C ILE A 20 -1.58 -7.02 15.00
N TYR A 21 -0.54 -6.77 14.22
CA TYR A 21 0.84 -6.71 14.73
C TYR A 21 1.00 -5.60 15.77
N VAL A 22 0.52 -4.39 15.47
CA VAL A 22 0.57 -3.24 16.39
C VAL A 22 -0.25 -3.53 17.66
N ALA A 23 -1.40 -4.22 17.55
CA ALA A 23 -2.20 -4.61 18.71
C ALA A 23 -1.47 -5.60 19.64
N ILE A 24 -0.73 -6.56 19.05
CA ILE A 24 0.10 -7.51 19.80
C ILE A 24 1.27 -6.78 20.48
N GLU A 25 1.98 -5.92 19.76
CA GLU A 25 3.14 -5.18 20.27
C GLU A 25 2.75 -4.20 21.38
N SER A 26 1.66 -3.45 21.18
CA SER A 26 1.13 -2.49 22.16
C SER A 26 0.33 -3.13 23.30
N ARG A 27 0.05 -4.45 23.20
CA ARG A 27 -0.85 -5.21 24.10
C ARG A 27 -2.23 -4.56 24.27
N ARG A 28 -2.68 -3.78 23.29
CA ARG A 28 -3.97 -3.09 23.29
C ARG A 28 -4.66 -3.33 21.97
N TRP A 29 -5.87 -3.86 22.05
CA TRP A 29 -6.69 -4.04 20.85
C TRP A 29 -7.20 -2.69 20.34
N PRO A 30 -7.30 -2.50 19.01
CA PRO A 30 -7.90 -1.29 18.45
C PRO A 30 -9.36 -1.19 18.91
N ALA A 31 -9.85 0.03 19.09
CA ALA A 31 -11.28 0.20 19.36
C ALA A 31 -12.12 -0.39 18.21
N LYS A 32 -13.31 -0.90 18.55
CA LYS A 32 -14.21 -1.57 17.59
C LYS A 32 -14.49 -0.72 16.34
N ILE A 33 -14.46 0.60 16.50
CA ILE A 33 -14.66 1.54 15.40
C ILE A 33 -13.52 1.52 14.37
N HIS A 34 -12.27 1.32 14.78
CA HIS A 34 -11.15 1.16 13.82
C HIS A 34 -11.31 -0.13 13.03
N LEU A 35 -11.75 -1.22 13.67
CA LEU A 35 -12.04 -2.47 12.99
C LEU A 35 -13.18 -2.32 11.97
N LEU A 36 -14.23 -1.57 12.31
CA LEU A 36 -15.32 -1.27 11.38
C LEU A 36 -14.86 -0.37 10.22
N ALA A 37 -14.01 0.62 10.47
CA ALA A 37 -13.44 1.49 9.45
C ALA A 37 -12.57 0.70 8.46
N ILE A 38 -11.69 -0.18 8.97
CA ILE A 38 -10.88 -1.09 8.16
C ILE A 38 -11.76 -2.01 7.33
N ALA A 39 -12.76 -2.66 7.92
CA ALA A 39 -13.68 -3.54 7.21
C ALA A 39 -14.45 -2.82 6.09
N THR A 40 -14.87 -1.58 6.35
CA THR A 40 -15.56 -0.73 5.37
C THR A 40 -14.64 -0.38 4.19
N ALA A 41 -13.40 0.05 4.48
CA ALA A 41 -12.42 0.39 3.45
C ALA A 41 -12.05 -0.83 2.59
N LEU A 42 -11.81 -2.00 3.21
CA LEU A 42 -11.53 -3.25 2.49
C LEU A 42 -12.68 -3.67 1.59
N SER A 43 -13.92 -3.55 2.06
CA SER A 43 -15.11 -3.85 1.27
C SER A 43 -15.20 -2.90 0.07
N GLY A 44 -14.87 -1.63 0.26
CA GLY A 44 -14.82 -0.65 -0.82
C GLY A 44 -13.75 -0.96 -1.87
N ILE A 45 -12.54 -1.31 -1.45
CA ILE A 45 -11.44 -1.75 -2.32
C ILE A 45 -11.84 -2.99 -3.11
N PHE A 46 -12.47 -3.96 -2.44
CA PHE A 46 -12.96 -5.17 -3.08
C PHE A 46 -13.93 -4.85 -4.22
N LEU A 47 -14.95 -4.02 -3.96
CA LEU A 47 -15.92 -3.59 -4.97
C LEU A 47 -15.27 -2.80 -6.12
N LEU A 48 -14.31 -1.92 -5.79
CA LEU A 48 -13.61 -1.10 -6.77
C LEU A 48 -12.76 -1.95 -7.72
N ILE A 49 -12.03 -2.94 -7.21
CA ILE A 49 -11.12 -3.75 -8.03
C ILE A 49 -11.89 -4.84 -8.79
N THR A 50 -12.90 -5.45 -8.19
CA THR A 50 -13.65 -6.57 -8.80
C THR A 50 -14.80 -6.11 -9.69
N ASN A 51 -15.23 -4.85 -9.56
CA ASN A 51 -16.43 -4.31 -10.19
C ASN A 51 -17.68 -5.20 -10.00
N GLY A 52 -17.76 -5.89 -8.86
CA GLY A 52 -18.86 -6.80 -8.54
C GLY A 52 -18.81 -8.18 -9.21
N SER A 53 -17.80 -8.49 -10.03
CA SER A 53 -17.60 -9.83 -10.62
C SER A 53 -16.49 -10.59 -9.90
N LEU A 54 -16.82 -11.81 -9.46
CA LEU A 54 -15.85 -12.75 -8.88
C LEU A 54 -15.08 -13.54 -9.95
N ASP A 55 -15.51 -13.48 -11.22
CA ASP A 55 -14.93 -14.27 -12.31
C ASP A 55 -13.47 -13.89 -12.58
N GLN A 56 -13.09 -12.67 -12.21
CA GLN A 56 -11.73 -12.18 -12.32
C GLN A 56 -10.84 -12.61 -11.13
N ILE A 57 -11.37 -13.24 -10.08
CA ILE A 57 -10.56 -13.65 -8.93
C ILE A 57 -10.09 -15.09 -9.14
N LEU A 58 -8.88 -15.24 -9.69
CA LEU A 58 -8.26 -16.55 -9.91
C LEU A 58 -7.53 -17.03 -8.65
N LEU A 59 -8.25 -17.71 -7.77
CA LEU A 59 -7.69 -18.32 -6.56
C LEU A 59 -7.12 -19.71 -6.85
N SER A 60 -5.83 -19.76 -7.18
CA SER A 60 -5.04 -20.99 -7.13
C SER A 60 -4.37 -21.11 -5.76
N ASP A 61 -4.12 -22.32 -5.26
CA ASP A 61 -3.37 -22.56 -4.02
C ASP A 61 -2.04 -21.80 -3.98
N LYS A 62 -1.33 -21.74 -5.11
CA LYS A 62 -0.09 -20.95 -5.24
C LYS A 62 -0.33 -19.45 -5.11
N ALA A 63 -1.45 -18.94 -5.63
CA ALA A 63 -1.80 -17.52 -5.56
C ALA A 63 -2.14 -17.10 -4.13
N LEU A 64 -2.80 -17.97 -3.36
CA LEU A 64 -3.07 -17.76 -1.92
C LEU A 64 -1.77 -17.63 -1.12
N TRP A 65 -0.82 -18.56 -1.31
CA TRP A 65 0.47 -18.52 -0.62
C TRP A 65 1.29 -17.27 -0.97
N ILE A 66 1.40 -16.94 -2.26
CA ILE A 66 2.15 -15.76 -2.72
C ILE A 66 1.46 -14.46 -2.28
N GLY A 67 0.12 -14.43 -2.33
CA GLY A 67 -0.67 -13.30 -1.88
C GLY A 67 -0.51 -13.04 -0.38
N PHE A 68 -0.58 -14.08 0.43
CA PHE A 68 -0.30 -13.98 1.86
C PHE A 68 1.13 -13.48 2.14
N LEU A 69 2.13 -14.01 1.42
CA LEU A 69 3.52 -13.53 1.53
C LEU A 69 3.66 -12.06 1.12
N THR A 70 2.87 -11.59 0.16
CA THR A 70 2.85 -10.19 -0.27
C THR A 70 2.27 -9.29 0.83
N ALA A 71 1.15 -9.70 1.44
CA ALA A 71 0.55 -8.98 2.56
C ALA A 71 1.51 -8.91 3.76
N LEU A 72 2.20 -10.02 4.07
CA LEU A 72 3.22 -10.10 5.11
C LEU A 72 4.43 -9.22 4.80
N GLY A 73 4.91 -9.26 3.54
CA GLY A 73 6.00 -8.42 3.05
C GLY A 73 5.67 -6.93 3.15
N PHE A 74 4.43 -6.55 2.82
CA PHE A 74 3.94 -5.17 2.96
C PHE A 74 3.91 -4.72 4.43
N ALA A 75 3.41 -5.57 5.33
CA ALA A 75 3.42 -5.29 6.77
C ALA A 75 4.84 -5.13 7.30
N PHE A 76 5.76 -6.05 6.95
CA PHE A 76 7.16 -5.98 7.33
C PHE A 76 7.84 -4.73 6.79
N TYR A 77 7.63 -4.41 5.51
CA TYR A 77 8.13 -3.20 4.87
C TYR A 77 7.62 -1.91 5.53
N THR A 78 6.41 -1.91 6.09
CA THR A 78 5.85 -0.73 6.75
C THR A 78 6.34 -0.58 8.19
N LEU A 79 6.47 -1.69 8.92
CA LEU A 79 6.78 -1.69 10.34
C LEU A 79 8.30 -1.67 10.62
N GLN A 80 9.06 -2.53 9.95
CA GLN A 80 10.49 -2.72 10.23
C GLN A 80 11.33 -1.45 10.06
N PRO A 81 11.15 -0.61 9.00
CA PRO A 81 12.01 0.55 8.80
C PRO A 81 11.83 1.62 9.86
N VAL A 82 10.70 1.66 10.59
CA VAL A 82 10.36 2.76 11.51
C VAL A 82 11.44 2.95 12.57
N SER A 83 11.95 1.87 13.16
CA SER A 83 13.00 1.93 14.19
C SER A 83 14.37 2.29 13.60
N LEU A 84 14.72 1.74 12.44
CA LEU A 84 15.97 2.01 11.73
C LEU A 84 16.03 3.46 11.20
N ILE A 85 14.92 3.98 10.69
CA ILE A 85 14.82 5.36 10.19
C ILE A 85 15.01 6.38 11.32
N LYS A 86 14.51 6.08 12.52
CA LYS A 86 14.69 6.93 13.71
C LYS A 86 16.17 7.03 14.12
N THR A 87 16.97 5.99 13.88
CA THR A 87 18.39 5.95 14.27
C THR A 87 19.34 6.41 13.16
N TRP A 88 19.13 5.97 11.91
CA TRP A 88 20.09 6.14 10.80
C TRP A 88 19.65 7.13 9.73
N GLY A 89 18.45 7.69 9.87
CA GLY A 89 17.86 8.62 8.91
C GLY A 89 17.21 7.93 7.71
N THR A 90 16.23 8.62 7.13
CA THR A 90 15.37 8.10 6.05
C THR A 90 16.15 7.76 4.78
N MET A 91 17.06 8.64 4.35
CA MET A 91 17.78 8.48 3.08
C MET A 91 18.68 7.25 3.08
N THR A 92 19.39 7.01 4.20
CA THR A 92 20.34 5.89 4.35
C THR A 92 19.63 4.55 4.26
N ILE A 93 18.53 4.38 5.00
CA ILE A 93 17.78 3.11 5.05
C ILE A 93 17.14 2.81 3.69
N ILE A 94 16.55 3.81 3.03
CA ILE A 94 15.93 3.62 1.72
C ILE A 94 16.97 3.30 0.66
N GLY A 95 18.10 4.04 0.64
CA GLY A 95 19.17 3.81 -0.35
C GLY A 95 19.69 2.38 -0.30
N TRP A 96 19.99 1.88 0.91
CA TRP A 96 20.41 0.49 1.08
C TRP A 96 19.30 -0.51 0.76
N GLY A 97 18.05 -0.23 1.13
CA GLY A 97 16.90 -1.07 0.80
C GLY A 97 16.69 -1.21 -0.71
N MET A 98 16.75 -0.11 -1.46
CA MET A 98 16.63 -0.11 -2.93
C MET A 98 17.81 -0.84 -3.59
N LEU A 99 19.03 -0.63 -3.09
CA LEU A 99 20.22 -1.30 -3.62
C LEU A 99 20.14 -2.81 -3.42
N ILE A 100 19.83 -3.27 -2.21
CA ILE A 100 19.67 -4.70 -1.90
C ILE A 100 18.51 -5.29 -2.72
N GLY A 101 17.37 -4.59 -2.78
CA GLY A 101 16.21 -5.01 -3.57
C GLY A 101 16.55 -5.18 -5.06
N GLY A 102 17.30 -4.23 -5.63
CA GLY A 102 17.76 -4.31 -7.01
C GLY A 102 18.69 -5.49 -7.28
N ILE A 103 19.64 -5.76 -6.37
CA ILE A 103 20.54 -6.93 -6.46
C ILE A 103 19.74 -8.23 -6.39
N VAL A 104 18.82 -8.35 -5.43
CA VAL A 104 17.99 -9.55 -5.28
C VAL A 104 17.13 -9.78 -6.52
N LEU A 105 16.49 -8.73 -7.06
CA LEU A 105 15.71 -8.83 -8.29
C LEU A 105 16.56 -9.26 -9.49
N TYR A 106 17.77 -8.72 -9.61
CA TYR A 106 18.71 -9.14 -10.66
C TYR A 106 19.05 -10.63 -10.56
N LEU A 107 19.36 -11.12 -9.36
CA LEU A 107 19.67 -12.54 -9.14
C LEU A 107 18.47 -13.46 -9.40
N LEU A 108 17.24 -12.98 -9.15
CA LEU A 108 16.00 -13.72 -9.36
C LEU A 108 15.49 -13.65 -10.81
N MET A 109 16.08 -12.84 -11.69
CA MET A 109 15.76 -12.77 -13.12
C MET A 109 16.82 -13.46 -13.98
N PRO A 110 16.82 -14.81 -14.08
CA PRO A 110 17.79 -15.56 -14.87
C PRO A 110 17.70 -15.28 -16.39
N SER A 111 16.60 -14.70 -16.87
CA SER A 111 16.40 -14.34 -18.28
C SER A 111 16.90 -12.93 -18.63
N PHE A 112 17.43 -12.17 -17.66
CA PHE A 112 17.96 -10.84 -17.91
C PHE A 112 19.27 -10.92 -18.70
N SER A 113 19.28 -10.32 -19.89
CA SER A 113 20.46 -10.24 -20.75
C SER A 113 20.73 -8.77 -21.09
N PHE A 114 21.96 -8.33 -20.86
CA PHE A 114 22.42 -6.99 -21.23
C PHE A 114 22.27 -6.71 -22.74
N ALA A 115 22.36 -7.75 -23.58
CA ALA A 115 22.16 -7.61 -25.02
C ALA A 115 20.70 -7.27 -25.38
N ASN A 116 19.74 -7.91 -24.72
CA ASN A 116 18.31 -7.63 -24.91
C ASN A 116 17.94 -6.25 -24.36
N MET A 117 18.57 -5.83 -23.25
CA MET A 117 18.39 -4.49 -22.69
C MET A 117 18.90 -3.41 -23.65
N ALA A 118 20.11 -3.58 -24.20
CA ALA A 118 20.70 -2.62 -25.13
C ALA A 118 19.87 -2.45 -26.41
N GLY A 119 19.26 -3.54 -26.91
CA GLY A 119 18.34 -3.49 -28.06
C GLY A 119 16.99 -2.85 -27.76
N ALA A 120 16.53 -2.88 -26.50
CA ALA A 120 15.27 -2.28 -26.07
C ALA A 120 15.40 -0.80 -25.68
N LEU A 121 16.61 -0.31 -25.39
CA LEU A 121 16.90 1.06 -25.00
C LEU A 121 16.84 2.01 -26.21
N ASN A 122 15.65 2.55 -26.46
CA ASN A 122 15.41 3.70 -27.33
C ASN A 122 15.16 4.98 -26.51
N MET A 123 15.13 6.15 -27.15
CA MET A 123 14.94 7.42 -26.44
C MET A 123 13.61 7.46 -25.63
N GLY A 124 12.57 6.79 -26.14
CA GLY A 124 11.27 6.68 -25.48
C GLY A 124 11.33 5.87 -24.19
N THR A 125 11.84 4.64 -24.25
CA THR A 125 12.02 3.75 -23.08
C THR A 125 12.97 4.34 -22.06
N LEU A 126 14.02 5.03 -22.50
CA LEU A 126 14.96 5.72 -21.62
C LEU A 126 14.26 6.87 -20.87
N SER A 127 13.43 7.66 -21.55
CA SER A 127 12.63 8.71 -20.91
C SER A 127 11.63 8.13 -19.89
N MET A 128 10.93 7.05 -20.23
CA MET A 128 10.02 6.34 -19.32
C MET A 128 10.76 5.80 -18.10
N LEU A 129 11.93 5.20 -18.30
CA LEU A 129 12.74 4.63 -17.23
C LEU A 129 13.23 5.72 -16.26
N ILE A 130 13.70 6.85 -16.77
CA ILE A 130 14.06 8.01 -15.94
C ILE A 130 12.84 8.53 -15.18
N SER A 131 11.70 8.71 -15.85
CA SER A 131 10.47 9.17 -15.19
C SER A 131 10.02 8.24 -14.07
N ILE A 132 10.03 6.91 -14.31
CA ILE A 132 9.68 5.92 -13.28
C ILE A 132 10.64 6.01 -12.09
N ILE A 133 11.95 6.09 -12.33
CA ILE A 133 12.94 6.18 -11.25
C ILE A 133 12.74 7.45 -10.42
N VAL A 134 12.62 8.61 -11.07
CA VAL A 134 12.49 9.90 -10.38
C VAL A 134 11.18 9.99 -9.61
N ILE A 135 10.06 9.67 -10.25
CA ILE A 135 8.73 9.76 -9.64
C ILE A 135 8.60 8.74 -8.49
N SER A 136 9.03 7.49 -8.71
CA SER A 136 8.93 6.45 -7.67
C SER A 136 9.80 6.79 -6.46
N THR A 137 11.03 7.25 -6.68
CA THR A 137 11.93 7.66 -5.59
C THR A 137 11.33 8.81 -4.78
N LEU A 138 10.77 9.81 -5.45
CA LEU A 138 10.11 10.93 -4.78
C LEU A 138 8.88 10.46 -3.97
N SER A 139 8.06 9.60 -4.55
CA SER A 139 6.88 9.03 -3.89
C SER A 139 7.26 8.25 -2.61
N PHE A 140 8.27 7.38 -2.71
CA PHE A 140 8.78 6.63 -1.55
C PHE A 140 9.35 7.53 -0.46
N LEU A 141 10.08 8.59 -0.81
CA LEU A 141 10.59 9.56 0.16
C LEU A 141 9.44 10.27 0.89
N LEU A 142 8.38 10.64 0.18
CA LEU A 142 7.19 11.26 0.78
C LEU A 142 6.44 10.29 1.69
N TYR A 143 6.23 9.04 1.27
CA TYR A 143 5.59 7.99 2.08
C TYR A 143 6.34 7.73 3.40
N ILE A 144 7.66 7.51 3.33
CA ILE A 144 8.43 7.28 4.55
C ILE A 144 8.51 8.55 5.42
N ARG A 145 8.51 9.73 4.81
CA ARG A 145 8.43 10.99 5.57
C ARG A 145 7.07 11.14 6.24
N SER A 146 5.96 10.64 5.68
CA SER A 146 4.65 10.67 6.32
C SER A 146 4.60 9.78 7.58
N LEU A 147 5.35 8.68 7.62
CA LEU A 147 5.49 7.83 8.84
C LEU A 147 6.12 8.57 10.03
N LYS A 148 6.70 9.76 9.84
CA LYS A 148 7.13 10.63 10.95
C LYS A 148 6.00 11.43 11.58
N PHE A 149 4.90 11.61 10.85
CA PHE A 149 3.76 12.45 11.23
C PHE A 149 2.49 11.63 11.49
N LEU A 150 2.41 10.42 10.95
CA LEU A 150 1.28 9.51 11.05
C LEU A 150 1.73 8.18 11.65
N SER A 151 0.84 7.52 12.38
CA SER A 151 1.06 6.15 12.84
C SER A 151 1.12 5.17 11.64
N PRO A 152 1.74 3.99 11.80
CA PRO A 152 1.74 2.95 10.76
C PRO A 152 0.33 2.52 10.34
N THR A 153 -0.61 2.47 11.30
CA THR A 153 -2.01 2.12 11.04
C THR A 153 -2.70 3.17 10.17
N GLU A 154 -2.61 4.45 10.54
CA GLU A 154 -3.18 5.56 9.76
C GLU A 154 -2.57 5.64 8.36
N THR A 155 -1.25 5.49 8.25
CA THR A 155 -0.55 5.52 6.97
C THR A 155 -1.01 4.38 6.08
N SER A 156 -1.13 3.16 6.62
CA SER A 156 -1.60 1.99 5.87
C SER A 156 -3.06 2.13 5.41
N LEU A 157 -3.92 2.77 6.20
CA LEU A 157 -5.29 3.03 5.79
C LEU A 157 -5.36 4.18 4.78
N LEU A 158 -4.54 5.22 4.91
CA LEU A 158 -4.45 6.28 3.90
C LEU A 158 -3.98 5.73 2.55
N SER A 159 -3.06 4.76 2.54
CA SER A 159 -2.70 4.01 1.34
C SER A 159 -3.87 3.27 0.70
N SER A 160 -4.94 2.97 1.44
CA SER A 160 -6.17 2.39 0.87
C SER A 160 -6.95 3.38 -0.03
N ILE A 161 -6.57 4.66 -0.07
CA ILE A 161 -7.05 5.63 -1.06
C ILE A 161 -6.33 5.46 -2.41
N GLU A 162 -5.16 4.81 -2.48
CA GLU A 162 -4.43 4.63 -3.75
C GLU A 162 -5.28 4.02 -4.87
N PRO A 163 -6.05 2.93 -4.64
CA PRO A 163 -6.94 2.38 -5.67
C PRO A 163 -7.95 3.38 -6.19
N LEU A 164 -8.48 4.22 -5.28
CA LEU A 164 -9.46 5.23 -5.63
C LEU A 164 -8.84 6.34 -6.49
N VAL A 165 -7.64 6.81 -6.14
CA VAL A 165 -6.93 7.82 -6.93
C VAL A 165 -6.50 7.24 -8.28
N ALA A 166 -6.01 6.00 -8.30
CA ALA A 166 -5.65 5.29 -9.53
C ALA A 166 -6.87 5.14 -10.45
N ALA A 167 -8.03 4.79 -9.90
CA ALA A 167 -9.29 4.78 -10.62
C ALA A 167 -9.59 6.19 -11.17
N LEU A 168 -9.68 7.22 -10.32
CA LEU A 168 -9.98 8.58 -10.78
C LEU A 168 -9.07 9.08 -11.91
N ILE A 169 -7.76 8.84 -11.81
CA ILE A 169 -6.80 9.18 -12.87
C ILE A 169 -7.09 8.37 -14.13
N SER A 170 -7.39 7.08 -14.02
CA SER A 170 -7.74 6.24 -15.18
C SER A 170 -9.01 6.72 -15.89
N PHE A 171 -10.01 7.19 -15.15
CA PHE A 171 -11.20 7.81 -15.74
C PHE A 171 -10.88 9.14 -16.43
N LEU A 172 -10.15 10.03 -15.77
CA LEU A 172 -9.86 11.37 -16.31
C LEU A 172 -8.87 11.35 -17.47
N TRP A 173 -7.91 10.42 -17.45
CA TRP A 173 -6.77 10.41 -18.37
C TRP A 173 -6.86 9.30 -19.42
N LEU A 174 -7.35 8.11 -19.05
CA LEU A 174 -7.50 6.97 -19.96
C LEU A 174 -8.92 6.82 -20.52
N ASN A 175 -9.87 7.70 -20.13
CA ASN A 175 -11.29 7.63 -20.52
C ASN A 175 -11.95 6.28 -20.22
N GLU A 176 -11.52 5.60 -19.15
CA GLU A 176 -12.18 4.37 -18.71
C GLU A 176 -13.56 4.67 -18.12
N THR A 177 -14.54 3.80 -18.35
CA THR A 177 -15.90 3.94 -17.78
C THR A 177 -16.05 3.11 -16.52
N PHE A 178 -16.56 3.72 -15.45
CA PHE A 178 -16.82 3.01 -14.20
C PHE A 178 -18.20 2.36 -14.14
N GLY A 179 -18.22 1.13 -13.64
CA GLY A 179 -19.44 0.45 -13.22
C GLY A 179 -20.02 1.04 -11.92
N SER A 180 -21.28 0.73 -11.66
CA SER A 180 -21.97 1.13 -10.42
C SER A 180 -21.30 0.58 -9.16
N TYR A 181 -20.75 -0.64 -9.22
CA TYR A 181 -20.01 -1.26 -8.12
C TYR A 181 -18.69 -0.53 -7.82
N GLN A 182 -18.00 -0.04 -8.84
CA GLN A 182 -16.77 0.75 -8.67
C GLN A 182 -17.04 2.09 -7.97
N LEU A 183 -18.11 2.78 -8.34
CA LEU A 183 -18.52 4.02 -7.67
C LEU A 183 -18.89 3.76 -6.20
N LEU A 184 -19.67 2.71 -5.93
CA LEU A 184 -20.01 2.31 -4.57
C LEU A 184 -18.76 1.97 -3.74
N GLY A 185 -17.81 1.25 -4.36
CA GLY A 185 -16.52 0.94 -3.76
C GLY A 185 -15.74 2.19 -3.36
N GLY A 186 -15.70 3.19 -4.23
CA GLY A 186 -15.07 4.48 -3.92
C GLY A 186 -15.69 5.21 -2.74
N VAL A 187 -17.03 5.21 -2.63
CA VAL A 187 -17.73 5.79 -1.46
C VAL A 187 -17.34 5.07 -0.17
N PHE A 188 -17.25 3.74 -0.19
CA PHE A 188 -16.88 2.94 0.98
C PHE A 188 -15.43 3.21 1.43
N ILE A 189 -14.50 3.37 0.48
CA ILE A 189 -13.11 3.74 0.78
C ILE A 189 -13.06 5.09 1.48
N ILE A 190 -13.72 6.11 0.92
CA ILE A 190 -13.75 7.46 1.51
C ILE A 190 -14.36 7.42 2.92
N ALA A 191 -15.50 6.76 3.08
CA ALA A 191 -16.17 6.64 4.38
C ALA A 191 -15.28 5.95 5.42
N GLY A 192 -14.65 4.82 5.06
CA GLY A 192 -13.75 4.09 5.96
C GLY A 192 -12.56 4.93 6.41
N VAL A 193 -11.93 5.66 5.48
CA VAL A 193 -10.76 6.49 5.80
C VAL A 193 -11.15 7.71 6.65
N LEU A 194 -12.26 8.38 6.33
CA LEU A 194 -12.75 9.53 7.11
C LEU A 194 -13.14 9.12 8.53
N PHE A 195 -13.85 8.00 8.70
CA PHE A 195 -14.24 7.52 10.02
C PHE A 195 -13.03 7.19 10.91
N LEU A 196 -11.97 6.61 10.33
CA LEU A 196 -10.74 6.34 11.08
C LEU A 196 -10.04 7.65 11.47
N SER A 197 -9.80 8.52 10.47
CA SER A 197 -8.97 9.71 10.65
C SER A 197 -9.58 10.71 11.65
N LEU A 198 -10.91 10.81 11.71
CA LEU A 198 -11.58 11.65 12.71
C LEU A 198 -11.47 11.07 14.13
N LYS A 199 -11.47 9.74 14.28
CA LYS A 199 -11.44 9.06 15.58
C LYS A 199 -10.04 9.07 16.20
N ASP A 200 -9.01 8.78 15.40
CA ASP A 200 -7.61 8.81 15.87
C ASP A 200 -7.23 10.20 16.41
N LYS A 201 -7.75 11.25 15.77
CA LYS A 201 -7.55 12.64 16.20
C LYS A 201 -8.21 12.96 17.54
N GLU A 202 -9.40 12.39 17.82
CA GLU A 202 -10.06 12.52 19.13
C GLU A 202 -9.30 11.79 20.24
N GLU A 203 -8.80 10.57 19.96
CA GLU A 203 -8.02 9.80 20.93
C GLU A 203 -6.68 10.48 21.27
N GLU A 204 -5.96 11.00 20.26
CA GLU A 204 -4.68 11.68 20.47
C GLU A 204 -4.84 12.97 21.31
N VAL A 205 -5.87 13.78 21.02
CA VAL A 205 -6.19 14.99 21.80
C VAL A 205 -6.53 14.65 23.26
N SER A 206 -7.28 13.56 23.50
CA SER A 206 -7.62 13.13 24.87
C SER A 206 -6.39 12.72 25.70
N ILE A 207 -5.42 12.05 25.07
CA ILE A 207 -4.19 11.58 25.72
C ILE A 207 -3.27 12.76 26.06
N LEU A 208 -3.18 13.75 25.17
CA LEU A 208 -2.40 14.97 25.40
C LEU A 208 -2.99 15.83 26.52
N GLN A 209 -4.33 15.92 26.62
CA GLN A 209 -5.01 16.60 27.73
C GLN A 209 -4.80 15.89 29.08
N GLN A 210 -4.68 14.56 29.10
CA GLN A 210 -4.36 13.81 30.33
C GLN A 210 -2.89 13.89 30.77
N LYS A 211 -1.95 14.13 29.85
CA LYS A 211 -0.51 14.28 30.17
C LYS A 211 -0.10 15.71 30.51
N GLY A 212 -0.92 16.70 30.16
CA GLY A 212 -0.71 18.12 30.47
C GLY A 212 -1.40 18.61 31.75
N ALA A 213 -2.08 17.71 32.48
CA ALA A 213 -2.73 17.96 33.78
C ALA A 213 -2.01 17.15 34.87
#